data_AF-A0A7K0XF19-F1
#
_entry.id   AF-A0A7K0XF19-F1
#
_cell.length_a   1.000
_cell.length_b   1.000
_cell.length_c   1.000
_cell.angle_alpha   90.00
_cell.angle_beta   90.00
_cell.angle_gamma   90.00
#
_symmetry.space_group_name_H-M   'P 1'
#
loop_
_entity.id
_entity.type
_entity.pdbx_description
1 polymer ?
#
loop_
_entity_poly.entity_id
_entity_poly.type
_entity_poly.pdbx_seq_one_letter_code
_entity_poly.pdbx_strand_id
1 'polypeptide(L)'
;QGVENIVSVDRYLSFFIRTILVFGVGFLLPLLLVLLNFAGILSGARLVSWWRWILFGVFIFAAVATPTGDPINLLLLAGPLIILVGIAVGVCLLNDRRRRRKRAGEPEFDEFDDDITSPIDDPEPI
;
A
#
# COMPACT_ATOMS: atom_id res chain seq x y z
N GLN A 1 -24.65 36.88 -32.46
CA GLN A 1 -24.76 35.42 -32.20
C GLN A 1 -23.49 35.04 -31.44
N GLY A 2 -23.49 35.29 -30.13
CA GLY A 2 -22.33 35.03 -29.27
C GLY A 2 -22.40 33.61 -28.78
N VAL A 3 -21.36 32.82 -29.06
CA VAL A 3 -21.14 31.54 -28.38
C VAL A 3 -21.01 31.87 -26.91
N GLU A 4 -22.04 31.58 -26.12
CA GLU A 4 -21.93 31.61 -24.66
C GLU A 4 -20.79 30.67 -24.29
N ASN A 5 -19.78 31.20 -23.60
CA ASN A 5 -18.68 30.42 -23.07
C ASN A 5 -19.21 29.59 -21.88
N ILE A 6 -19.80 28.44 -22.19
CA ILE A 6 -20.59 27.61 -21.28
C ILE A 6 -19.74 27.06 -20.10
N VAL A 7 -18.40 27.08 -20.22
CA VAL A 7 -17.46 26.80 -19.13
C VAL A 7 -16.23 27.71 -19.26
N SER A 8 -16.02 28.60 -18.29
CA SER A 8 -14.79 29.40 -18.21
C SER A 8 -13.56 28.49 -18.18
N VAL A 9 -12.60 28.71 -19.08
CA VAL A 9 -11.33 27.95 -19.15
C VAL A 9 -10.63 27.91 -17.79
N ASP A 10 -10.68 29.02 -17.06
CA ASP A 10 -10.15 29.15 -15.71
C ASP A 10 -10.77 28.15 -14.71
N ARG A 11 -12.09 27.96 -14.79
CA ARG A 11 -12.82 26.98 -13.96
C ARG A 11 -12.44 25.55 -14.32
N TYR A 12 -12.29 25.25 -15.61
CA TYR A 12 -11.88 23.93 -16.08
C TYR A 12 -10.45 23.58 -15.62
N LEU A 13 -9.50 24.49 -15.83
CA LEU A 13 -8.11 24.29 -15.43
C LEU A 13 -7.97 24.16 -13.90
N SER A 14 -8.66 25.01 -13.14
CA SER A 14 -8.65 24.94 -11.68
C SER A 14 -9.22 23.60 -11.16
N PHE A 15 -10.30 23.11 -11.76
CA PHE A 15 -10.87 21.79 -11.44
C PHE A 15 -9.88 20.66 -11.77
N PHE A 16 -9.25 20.71 -12.94
CA PHE A 16 -8.32 19.68 -13.40
C PHE A 16 -7.06 19.62 -12.51
N ILE A 17 -6.43 20.76 -12.23
CA ILE A 17 -5.25 20.86 -11.35
C ILE A 17 -5.58 20.34 -9.95
N ARG A 18 -6.72 20.74 -9.38
CA ARG A 18 -7.17 20.27 -8.07
C ARG A 18 -7.38 18.76 -8.05
N THR A 19 -7.97 18.21 -9.10
CA THR A 19 -8.19 16.76 -9.24
C THR A 19 -6.87 15.99 -9.28
N ILE A 20 -5.89 16.45 -10.06
CA ILE A 20 -4.54 15.86 -10.11
C ILE A 20 -3.85 15.92 -8.74
N LEU A 21 -3.92 17.07 -8.05
CA LEU A 21 -3.32 17.23 -6.72
C LEU A 21 -3.91 16.24 -5.73
N VAL A 22 -5.24 16.08 -5.71
CA VAL A 22 -5.91 15.10 -4.85
C VAL A 22 -5.45 13.69 -5.17
N PHE A 23 -5.38 13.31 -6.45
CA PHE A 23 -4.89 11.98 -6.83
C PHE A 23 -3.45 11.76 -6.38
N GLY A 24 -2.57 12.74 -6.58
CA GLY A 24 -1.18 12.68 -6.12
C GLY A 24 -1.07 12.48 -4.60
N VAL A 25 -1.83 13.24 -3.81
CA VAL A 25 -1.87 13.08 -2.36
C VAL A 25 -2.47 11.72 -1.97
N GLY A 26 -3.55 11.31 -2.64
CA GLY A 26 -4.19 10.01 -2.41
C GLY A 26 -3.26 8.83 -2.68
N PHE A 27 -2.30 8.96 -3.60
CA PHE A 27 -1.31 7.93 -3.92
C PHE A 27 -0.24 7.77 -2.84
N LEU A 28 -0.07 8.75 -1.94
CA LEU A 28 0.87 8.64 -0.83
C LEU A 28 0.46 7.54 0.16
N LEU A 29 -0.84 7.34 0.38
CA LEU A 29 -1.35 6.30 1.28
C LEU A 29 -0.95 4.88 0.82
N PRO A 30 -1.30 4.41 -0.38
CA PRO A 30 -0.90 3.08 -0.85
C PRO A 30 0.62 2.93 -0.94
N LEU A 31 1.34 3.97 -1.37
CA LEU A 31 2.80 3.95 -1.40
C LEU A 31 3.40 3.75 0.00
N LEU A 32 2.87 4.47 1.00
CA LEU A 32 3.31 4.36 2.38
C LEU A 32 3.03 2.97 2.96
N LEU A 33 1.88 2.35 2.64
CA LEU A 33 1.58 0.98 3.07
C LEU A 33 2.58 -0.03 2.52
N VAL A 34 2.95 0.09 1.23
CA VAL A 34 3.97 -0.76 0.60
C VAL A 34 5.33 -0.55 1.25
N LEU A 35 5.73 0.70 1.47
CA LEU A 35 7.01 1.03 2.10
C LEU A 35 7.08 0.46 3.54
N LEU A 36 6.00 0.58 4.30
CA LEU A 36 5.90 0.06 5.67
C LEU A 36 5.95 -1.47 5.70
N ASN A 37 5.39 -2.13 4.69
CA ASN A 37 5.54 -3.58 4.50
C ASN A 37 6.98 -3.97 4.14
N PHE A 38 7.66 -3.19 3.31
CA PHE A 38 9.05 -3.44 2.95
C PHE A 38 9.99 -3.23 4.15
N ALA A 39 9.70 -2.25 5.00
CA ALA A 39 10.38 -2.03 6.28
C ALA A 39 10.10 -3.14 7.32
N GLY A 40 9.13 -4.04 7.06
CA GLY A 40 8.76 -5.12 7.99
C GLY A 40 7.86 -4.71 9.15
N ILE A 41 7.43 -3.45 9.18
CA ILE A 41 6.57 -2.88 10.25
C ILE A 41 5.12 -3.36 10.08
N LEU A 42 4.68 -3.56 8.84
CA LEU A 42 3.30 -3.92 8.51
C LEU A 42 3.22 -5.20 7.67
N SER A 43 2.48 -6.22 8.11
CA SER A 43 2.26 -7.42 7.30
C SER A 43 1.10 -7.24 6.32
N GLY A 44 1.21 -7.87 5.16
CA GLY A 44 0.14 -8.01 4.18
C GLY A 44 -1.11 -8.68 4.76
N ALA A 45 -0.94 -9.64 5.68
CA ALA A 45 -2.06 -10.27 6.36
C ALA A 45 -2.89 -9.27 7.20
N ARG A 46 -2.21 -8.33 7.89
CA ARG A 46 -2.90 -7.27 8.64
C ARG A 46 -3.64 -6.32 7.71
N LEU A 47 -3.03 -5.96 6.57
CA LEU A 47 -3.67 -5.14 5.54
C LEU A 47 -4.96 -5.75 5.00
N VAL A 48 -4.98 -7.07 4.76
CA VAL A 48 -6.18 -7.78 4.30
C VAL A 48 -7.26 -7.83 5.38
N SER A 49 -6.88 -8.10 6.64
CA SER A 49 -7.83 -8.08 7.76
C SER A 49 -8.50 -6.70 7.92
N TRP A 50 -7.75 -5.63 7.67
CA TRP A 50 -8.23 -4.25 7.77
C TRP A 50 -8.80 -3.68 6.47
N TRP A 51 -9.00 -4.51 5.45
CA TRP A 51 -9.43 -4.06 4.12
C TRP A 51 -10.66 -3.15 4.14
N ARG A 52 -11.66 -3.47 4.97
CA ARG A 52 -12.89 -2.68 5.13
C ARG A 52 -12.62 -1.27 5.66
N TRP A 53 -11.68 -1.13 6.58
CA TRP A 53 -11.27 0.15 7.16
C TRP A 53 -10.48 1.00 6.17
N ILE A 54 -9.61 0.36 5.38
CA ILE A 54 -8.88 1.05 4.31
C ILE A 54 -9.86 1.59 3.27
N LEU A 55 -10.83 0.77 2.85
CA LEU A 55 -11.86 1.16 1.91
C LEU A 55 -12.65 2.38 2.44
N PHE A 56 -13.10 2.30 3.70
CA PHE A 56 -13.79 3.41 4.36
C PHE A 56 -12.94 4.69 4.41
N GLY A 57 -11.65 4.59 4.71
CA GLY A 57 -10.72 5.71 4.68
C GLY A 57 -10.57 6.34 3.30
N VAL A 58 -10.51 5.53 2.24
CA VAL A 58 -10.46 6.03 0.84
C VAL A 58 -11.76 6.76 0.48
N PHE A 59 -12.92 6.23 0.87
CA PHE A 59 -14.21 6.89 0.67
C PHE A 59 -14.30 8.23 1.41
N ILE A 60 -13.81 8.30 2.66
CA ILE A 60 -13.74 9.56 3.41
C ILE A 60 -12.81 10.56 2.71
N PHE A 61 -11.62 10.12 2.32
CA PHE A 61 -10.66 10.97 1.61
C PHE A 61 -11.26 11.53 0.32
N ALA A 62 -11.93 10.68 -0.46
CA ALA A 62 -12.61 11.09 -1.69
C ALA A 62 -13.75 12.08 -1.41
N ALA A 63 -14.54 11.87 -0.35
CA ALA A 63 -15.62 12.77 0.05
C ALA A 63 -15.10 14.16 0.46
N VAL A 64 -13.95 14.24 1.15
CA VAL A 64 -13.32 15.52 1.53
C VAL A 64 -12.71 16.22 0.31
N ALA A 65 -12.17 15.45 -0.63
CA ALA A 65 -11.54 15.99 -1.82
C ALA A 65 -12.54 16.53 -2.86
N THR A 66 -13.69 15.88 -3.01
CA THR A 66 -14.73 16.28 -3.96
C THR A 66 -15.64 17.36 -3.35
N PRO A 67 -15.70 18.58 -3.90
CA PRO A 67 -16.46 19.69 -3.31
C PRO A 67 -17.99 19.51 -3.40
N THR A 68 -18.46 18.72 -4.36
CA THR A 68 -19.88 18.52 -4.67
C THR A 68 -20.51 17.36 -3.90
N GLY A 69 -19.71 16.44 -3.35
CA GLY A 69 -20.20 15.29 -2.57
C GLY A 69 -21.16 14.36 -3.32
N ASP A 70 -21.24 14.46 -4.64
CA ASP A 70 -22.16 13.64 -5.44
C ASP A 70 -21.62 12.20 -5.59
N PRO A 71 -22.48 11.17 -5.50
CA PRO A 71 -22.03 9.77 -5.51
C PRO A 71 -21.23 9.38 -6.76
N ILE A 72 -21.56 9.97 -7.92
CA ILE A 72 -20.90 9.64 -9.18
C ILE A 72 -19.46 10.15 -9.19
N ASN A 73 -19.22 11.44 -8.93
CA ASN A 73 -17.86 11.98 -8.86
C ASN A 73 -17.07 11.38 -7.70
N LEU A 74 -17.75 11.03 -6.60
CA LEU A 74 -17.12 10.34 -5.49
C LEU A 74 -16.58 8.98 -5.94
N LEU A 75 -17.39 8.13 -6.59
CA LEU A 75 -16.92 6.85 -7.12
C LEU A 75 -15.86 7.02 -8.21
N LEU A 76 -15.96 8.07 -9.04
CA LEU A 76 -15.00 8.36 -10.09
C LEU A 76 -13.59 8.65 -9.52
N LEU A 77 -13.54 9.27 -8.34
CA LEU A 77 -12.30 9.56 -7.62
C LEU A 77 -11.85 8.40 -6.72
N ALA A 78 -12.75 7.79 -5.95
CA ALA A 78 -12.45 6.68 -5.06
C ALA A 78 -12.06 5.41 -5.83
N GLY A 79 -12.70 5.13 -6.97
CA GLY A 79 -12.46 3.95 -7.80
C GLY A 79 -10.98 3.70 -8.13
N PRO A 80 -10.27 4.63 -8.78
CA PRO A 80 -8.85 4.47 -9.07
C PRO A 80 -7.98 4.38 -7.80
N LEU A 81 -8.34 5.08 -6.71
CA LEU A 81 -7.62 4.94 -5.43
C LEU A 81 -7.79 3.55 -4.82
N ILE A 82 -9.01 2.98 -4.86
CA ILE A 82 -9.30 1.64 -4.37
C ILE A 82 -8.53 0.59 -5.18
N ILE A 83 -8.49 0.74 -6.50
CA ILE A 83 -7.71 -0.14 -7.37
C ILE A 83 -6.23 -0.07 -6.97
N LEU A 84 -5.68 1.14 -6.79
CA LEU A 84 -4.29 1.32 -6.41
C LEU A 84 -3.96 0.71 -5.04
N VAL A 85 -4.84 0.91 -4.05
CA VAL A 85 -4.73 0.27 -2.74
C VAL A 85 -4.80 -1.26 -2.86
N GLY A 86 -5.68 -1.80 -3.70
CA GLY A 86 -5.76 -3.24 -3.95
C GLY A 86 -4.47 -3.79 -4.54
N ILE A 87 -3.87 -3.08 -5.50
CA ILE A 87 -2.56 -3.42 -6.06
C ILE A 87 -1.48 -3.37 -4.98
N ALA A 88 -1.44 -2.31 -4.17
CA ALA A 88 -0.50 -2.15 -3.07
C ALA A 88 -0.58 -3.31 -2.05
N VAL A 89 -1.78 -3.68 -1.64
CA VAL A 89 -2.01 -4.83 -0.74
C VAL A 89 -1.56 -6.13 -1.40
N GLY A 90 -1.84 -6.32 -2.69
CA GLY A 90 -1.35 -7.45 -3.47
C GLY A 90 0.18 -7.54 -3.48
N VAL A 91 0.87 -6.42 -3.71
CA VAL A 91 2.34 -6.34 -3.65
C VAL A 91 2.86 -6.70 -2.24
N CYS A 92 2.21 -6.21 -1.19
CA CYS A 92 2.59 -6.54 0.20
C CYS A 92 2.45 -8.04 0.48
N LEU A 93 1.37 -8.68 0.03
CA LEU A 93 1.15 -10.11 0.19
C LEU A 93 2.20 -10.95 -0.57
N LEU A 94 2.55 -10.52 -1.80
CA LEU A 94 3.59 -11.18 -2.59
C LEU A 94 4.97 -11.05 -1.92
N ASN A 95 5.29 -9.87 -1.39
CA ASN A 95 6.53 -9.63 -0.65
C ASN A 95 6.59 -10.52 0.61
N ASP A 96 5.53 -10.55 1.43
CA ASP A 96 5.46 -11.39 2.63
C ASP A 96 5.61 -12.88 2.29
N ARG A 97 4.94 -13.36 1.23
CA ARG A 97 5.04 -14.76 0.80
C ARG A 97 6.45 -15.09 0.32
N ARG A 98 7.13 -14.17 -0.36
CA ARG A 98 8.53 -14.35 -0.80
C ARG A 98 9.49 -14.39 0.39
N ARG A 99 9.31 -13.52 1.39
CA ARG A 99 10.11 -13.51 2.63
C ARG A 99 9.94 -14.79 3.44
N ARG A 100 8.71 -15.27 3.60
CA ARG A 100 8.42 -16.54 4.30
C ARG A 100 9.08 -17.75 3.63
N ARG A 101 9.12 -17.78 2.29
CA ARG A 101 9.80 -18.86 1.54
C ARG A 101 11.32 -18.84 1.71
N LYS A 102 11.94 -17.65 1.78
CA LYS A 102 13.38 -17.54 2.03
C LYS A 102 13.73 -18.03 3.45
N ARG A 103 13.00 -17.56 4.46
CA ARG A 103 13.20 -18.01 5.86
C ARG A 103 12.90 -19.49 6.09
N ALA A 104 11.99 -20.07 5.32
CA ALA A 104 11.69 -21.52 5.41
C ALA A 104 12.69 -22.40 4.66
N GLY A 105 13.58 -21.81 3.85
CA GLY A 105 14.61 -22.51 3.09
C GLY A 105 16.03 -22.27 3.60
N GLU A 106 16.20 -21.37 4.57
CA GLU A 106 17.39 -21.28 5.40
C GLU A 106 17.28 -22.44 6.41
N PRO A 107 18.16 -23.47 6.34
CA PRO A 107 18.21 -24.44 7.41
C PRO A 107 18.60 -23.71 8.70
N GLU A 108 18.14 -24.26 9.82
CA GLU A 108 18.42 -23.90 11.22
C GLU A 108 19.93 -23.89 11.52
N PHE A 109 20.70 -23.05 10.84
CA PHE A 109 22.12 -22.81 11.04
C PHE A 109 22.39 -21.35 11.45
N ASP A 110 21.40 -20.46 11.30
CA ASP A 110 21.47 -19.04 11.71
C ASP A 110 21.04 -18.81 13.18
N GLU A 111 20.56 -19.87 13.87
CA GLU A 111 20.23 -19.84 15.30
C GLU A 111 21.43 -20.25 16.19
N PHE A 112 22.54 -20.68 15.57
CA PHE A 112 23.80 -20.89 16.28
C PHE A 112 24.67 -19.65 16.09
N ASP A 113 24.79 -18.85 17.14
CA ASP A 113 25.79 -17.78 17.27
C ASP A 113 27.17 -18.36 16.94
N ASP A 114 27.96 -17.68 16.10
CA ASP A 114 29.25 -18.14 15.58
C ASP A 114 30.26 -18.47 16.70
N ASP A 115 29.97 -17.98 17.91
CA ASP A 115 30.72 -18.15 19.15
C ASP A 115 30.39 -19.47 19.92
N ILE A 116 29.40 -20.25 19.47
CA ILE A 116 29.09 -21.54 20.11
C ILE A 116 30.04 -22.61 19.58
N THR A 117 31.02 -22.98 20.42
CA THR A 117 31.97 -24.06 20.10
C THR A 117 31.22 -25.39 19.97
N SER A 118 31.37 -26.05 18.83
CA SER A 118 30.83 -27.40 18.60
C SER A 118 31.38 -28.36 19.68
N PRO A 119 30.54 -29.21 20.29
CA PRO A 119 31.03 -30.20 21.25
C PRO A 119 32.13 -31.04 20.64
N ILE A 120 33.31 -31.07 21.26
CA ILE A 120 34.42 -31.94 20.86
C ILE A 120 34.03 -33.35 21.33
N ASP A 121 33.90 -34.28 20.39
CA ASP A 121 33.79 -35.70 20.74
C ASP A 121 35.09 -36.14 21.42
N ASP A 122 34.96 -36.75 22.61
CA ASP A 122 36.10 -37.33 23.30
C ASP A 122 36.71 -38.44 22.42
N PRO A 123 38.04 -38.51 22.30
CA PRO A 123 38.67 -39.52 21.46
C PRO A 123 38.30 -40.91 21.97
N GLU A 124 37.75 -41.73 21.07
CA GLU A 124 37.49 -43.14 21.39
C GLU A 124 38.80 -43.81 21.82
N PRO A 125 38.83 -44.48 22.99
CA PRO A 125 40.04 -45.13 23.48
C PRO A 125 40.36 -46.32 22.58
N ILE A 126 41.55 -46.26 21.97
CA ILE A 126 42.19 -47.31 21.16
C ILE A 126 42.50 -48.57 21.97
#